data_AF-A0A3N5RIW6-F1
#
_entry.id   AF-A0A3N5RIW6-F1
#
_cell.length_a   1.000
_cell.length_b   1.000
_cell.length_c   1.000
_cell.angle_alpha   90.00
_cell.angle_beta   90.00
_cell.angle_gamma   90.00
#
_symmetry.space_group_name_H-M   'P 1'
#
loop_
_entity.id
_entity.type
_entity.pdbx_description
1 polymer ?
#
loop_
_entity_poly.entity_id
_entity_poly.type
_entity_poly.pdbx_seq_one_letter_code
_entity_poly.pdbx_strand_id
1 'polypeptide(L)'
;MHMTTLEPALTFDFRKAIQENRLKGIWKMMVDYRLPYLAATAALAVSALAKTFTYLLLRYFVDDVLTQGKYIGTITQTFLWIALGFVGLAVFEGGFSFLSGRLAAYTAEGITRRLRDFLFDHIQRLNFSYHATTPTGDLIERVTSDVDALRRFFSEQGIGMGRIVLLFVINFIAILNLNVRLGLLSVVVIPFMLLVSLWFFKKVTKRYENYQAQEAVLSTTLQENLTGVRVVKAFGRQEYEKSKFEKDNWNKYLKGKLLLLMHSLFWPLSDIVLGLQMLFGFVYAATMAINGEITVGMYIAYVGLVVWLIWPIRNLGRIIVSASTGMVSYGRLMEIAKQAREPLFDGKVQPGGPVKGELTFENVSFIYSDGEKNVLKDVSFTVKPGQ
;
A
#
# COMPACT_ATOMS: atom_id res chain seq x y z
N MET A 1 11.73 9.55 46.12
CA MET A 1 10.49 8.95 45.55
C MET A 1 10.60 9.10 44.05
N HIS A 2 10.91 8.01 43.33
CA HIS A 2 11.07 8.07 41.87
C HIS A 2 9.73 8.46 41.23
N MET A 3 9.68 9.63 40.60
CA MET A 3 8.57 9.99 39.72
C MET A 3 8.62 9.04 38.53
N THR A 4 7.78 8.00 38.57
CA THR A 4 7.36 7.29 37.37
C THR A 4 6.75 8.31 36.42
N THR A 5 7.47 8.62 35.34
CA THR A 5 6.97 9.43 34.24
C THR A 5 5.65 8.84 33.76
N LEU A 6 4.57 9.62 33.80
CA LEU A 6 3.26 9.31 33.21
C LEU A 6 3.31 9.28 31.66
N GLU A 7 4.50 9.17 31.07
CA GLU A 7 4.64 8.89 29.65
C GLU A 7 4.35 7.41 29.45
N PRO A 8 3.29 7.03 28.70
CA PRO A 8 3.16 5.65 28.28
C PRO A 8 4.45 5.26 27.56
N ALA A 9 4.91 4.04 27.81
CA ALA A 9 6.07 3.48 27.13
C ALA A 9 5.77 3.33 25.64
N LEU A 10 5.85 4.44 24.89
CA LEU A 10 5.79 4.45 23.45
C LEU A 10 7.01 3.68 22.98
N THR A 11 6.77 2.49 22.45
CA THR A 11 7.83 1.63 21.92
C THR A 11 8.60 2.32 20.79
N PHE A 12 7.99 3.30 20.10
CA PHE A 12 8.64 4.12 19.08
C PHE A 12 8.01 5.51 18.97
N ASP A 13 8.84 6.56 19.00
CA ASP A 13 8.42 7.94 18.74
C ASP A 13 8.48 8.25 17.23
N PHE A 14 7.31 8.32 16.59
CA PHE A 14 7.19 8.55 15.16
C PHE A 14 7.65 9.93 14.70
N ARG A 15 7.86 10.90 15.61
CA ARG A 15 8.50 12.18 15.27
C ARG A 15 9.91 11.99 14.70
N LYS A 16 10.62 10.94 15.14
CA LYS A 16 11.96 10.58 14.63
C LYS A 16 11.93 10.05 13.19
N ALA A 17 10.76 9.61 12.72
CA ALA A 17 10.55 9.12 11.37
C ALA A 17 10.28 10.26 10.37
N ILE A 18 9.99 11.48 10.81
CA ILE A 18 9.75 12.63 9.95
C ILE A 18 11.00 12.90 9.09
N GLN A 19 10.82 12.91 7.77
CA GLN A 19 11.87 13.09 6.76
C GLN A 19 11.27 13.78 5.53
N GLU A 20 12.04 14.61 4.84
CA GLU A 20 11.62 15.21 3.56
C GLU A 20 11.37 14.13 2.50
N ASN A 21 12.25 13.13 2.44
CA ASN A 21 12.04 11.97 1.59
C ASN A 21 11.12 10.96 2.29
N ARG A 22 9.89 10.84 1.78
CA ARG A 22 8.84 9.95 2.30
C ARG A 22 9.29 8.49 2.38
N LEU A 23 10.07 7.99 1.42
CA LEU A 23 10.60 6.62 1.45
C LEU A 23 11.57 6.39 2.61
N LYS A 24 12.44 7.36 2.89
CA LYS A 24 13.36 7.29 4.04
C LYS A 24 12.58 7.30 5.35
N GLY A 25 11.50 8.09 5.42
CA GLY A 25 10.61 8.13 6.58
C GLY A 25 9.89 6.80 6.83
N ILE A 26 9.27 6.24 5.79
CA ILE A 26 8.65 4.90 5.81
C ILE A 26 9.65 3.84 6.26
N TRP A 27 10.90 3.88 5.78
CA TRP A 27 11.96 2.97 6.23
C TRP A 27 12.36 3.14 7.71
N LYS A 28 12.28 4.37 8.24
CA LYS A 28 12.48 4.65 9.67
C LYS A 28 11.33 4.15 10.54
N MET A 29 10.08 4.14 10.04
CA MET A 29 8.94 3.56 10.76
C MET A 29 9.09 2.05 11.02
N MET A 30 9.92 1.37 10.21
CA MET A 30 10.20 -0.05 10.35
C MET A 30 11.29 -0.38 11.38
N VAL A 31 11.80 0.58 12.16
CA VAL A 31 12.74 0.28 13.26
C VAL A 31 12.15 -0.83 14.14
N ASP A 32 12.96 -1.82 14.48
CA ASP A 32 12.62 -3.13 15.11
C ASP A 32 11.97 -4.20 14.20
N TYR A 33 11.37 -3.81 13.07
CA TYR A 33 10.76 -4.75 12.11
C TYR A 33 11.56 -4.93 10.81
N ARG A 34 12.71 -4.25 10.65
CA ARG A 34 13.55 -4.37 9.45
C ARG A 34 14.02 -5.80 9.19
N LEU A 35 14.42 -6.52 10.24
CA LEU A 35 14.93 -7.89 10.09
C LEU A 35 13.81 -8.85 9.64
N PRO A 36 12.63 -8.90 10.28
CA PRO A 36 11.48 -9.65 9.76
C PRO A 36 11.11 -9.30 8.31
N TYR A 37 11.15 -8.02 7.94
CA TYR A 37 10.80 -7.57 6.59
C TYR A 37 11.84 -7.99 5.53
N LEU A 38 13.12 -7.90 5.86
CA LEU A 38 14.20 -8.41 5.01
C LEU A 38 14.14 -9.94 4.91
N ALA A 39 13.85 -10.64 6.01
CA ALA A 39 13.64 -12.08 6.02
C ALA A 39 12.42 -12.48 5.18
N ALA A 40 11.34 -11.70 5.17
CA ALA A 40 10.21 -11.90 4.28
C ALA A 40 10.64 -11.82 2.80
N THR A 41 11.40 -10.78 2.45
CA THR A 41 11.91 -10.57 1.10
C THR A 41 12.87 -11.68 0.67
N ALA A 42 13.74 -12.14 1.57
CA ALA A 42 14.66 -13.24 1.31
C ALA A 42 13.92 -14.57 1.15
N ALA A 43 12.94 -14.86 2.02
CA ALA A 43 12.08 -16.04 1.90
C ALA A 43 11.34 -16.06 0.56
N LEU A 44 10.85 -14.90 0.10
CA LEU A 44 10.24 -14.76 -1.21
C LEU A 44 11.22 -15.05 -2.36
N ALA A 45 12.47 -14.59 -2.26
CA ALA A 45 13.50 -14.89 -3.25
C ALA A 45 13.78 -16.41 -3.33
N VAL A 46 13.84 -17.09 -2.18
CA VAL A 46 14.01 -18.55 -2.12
C VAL A 46 12.81 -19.28 -2.75
N SER A 47 11.58 -18.83 -2.47
CA SER A 47 10.38 -19.37 -3.09
C SER A 47 10.39 -19.19 -4.63
N ALA A 48 10.78 -18.00 -5.11
CA ALA A 48 10.94 -17.72 -6.54
C ALA A 48 12.01 -18.60 -7.20
N LEU A 49 13.16 -18.80 -6.53
CA LEU A 49 14.21 -19.70 -7.00
C LEU A 49 13.72 -21.15 -7.08
N ALA A 50 13.03 -21.64 -6.05
CA ALA A 50 12.44 -22.98 -6.05
C ALA A 50 11.50 -23.17 -7.25
N LYS A 51 10.69 -22.14 -7.58
CA LYS A 51 9.84 -22.16 -8.77
C LYS A 51 10.63 -22.28 -10.07
N THR A 52 11.68 -21.48 -10.22
CA THR A 52 12.57 -21.54 -11.39
C THR A 52 13.26 -22.91 -11.50
N PHE A 53 13.73 -23.46 -10.38
CA PHE A 53 14.32 -24.80 -10.34
C PHE A 53 13.33 -25.90 -10.73
N THR A 54 12.04 -25.75 -10.43
CA THR A 54 11.01 -26.69 -10.90
C THR A 54 10.99 -26.79 -12.43
N TYR A 55 11.11 -25.66 -13.14
CA TYR A 55 11.18 -25.67 -14.61
C TYR A 55 12.52 -26.21 -15.14
N LEU A 56 13.63 -25.95 -14.45
CA LEU A 56 14.93 -26.53 -14.81
C LEU A 56 15.00 -28.04 -14.55
N LEU A 57 14.34 -28.53 -13.49
CA LEU A 57 14.19 -29.96 -13.22
C LEU A 57 13.32 -30.61 -14.31
N LEU A 58 12.27 -29.92 -14.75
CA LEU A 58 11.45 -30.38 -15.87
C LEU A 58 12.26 -30.46 -17.17
N ARG A 59 13.14 -29.49 -17.43
CA ARG A 59 14.11 -29.57 -18.54
C ARG A 59 15.00 -30.80 -18.42
N TYR A 60 15.64 -31.01 -17.26
CA TYR A 60 16.52 -32.15 -17.02
C TYR A 60 15.79 -33.48 -17.22
N PHE A 61 14.55 -33.59 -16.71
CA PHE A 61 13.73 -34.78 -16.90
C PHE A 61 13.48 -35.08 -18.38
N VAL A 62 13.21 -34.07 -19.20
CA VAL A 62 12.95 -34.26 -20.63
C VAL A 62 14.24 -34.56 -21.42
N ASP A 63 15.31 -33.83 -21.16
CA ASP A 63 16.56 -33.91 -21.92
C ASP A 63 17.42 -35.13 -21.53
N ASP A 64 17.56 -35.43 -20.25
CA ASP A 64 18.47 -36.49 -19.80
C ASP A 64 17.74 -37.82 -19.62
N VAL A 65 16.52 -37.81 -19.07
CA VAL A 65 15.80 -39.05 -18.75
C VAL A 65 14.97 -39.56 -19.92
N LEU A 66 14.16 -38.71 -20.56
CA LEU A 66 13.27 -39.16 -21.63
C LEU A 66 13.97 -39.33 -22.99
N THR A 67 14.87 -38.41 -23.34
CA THR A 67 15.52 -38.44 -24.68
C THR A 67 16.85 -39.17 -24.69
N GLN A 68 17.71 -38.99 -23.69
CA GLN A 68 19.01 -39.68 -23.62
C GLN A 68 18.98 -41.01 -22.86
N GLY A 69 17.91 -41.31 -22.13
CA GLY A 69 17.79 -42.55 -21.35
C GLY A 69 18.83 -42.67 -20.24
N LYS A 70 19.33 -41.55 -19.71
CA LYS A 70 20.28 -41.54 -18.59
C LYS A 70 19.53 -41.77 -17.28
N TYR A 71 19.51 -43.02 -16.84
CA TYR A 71 18.86 -43.42 -15.60
C TYR A 71 19.86 -43.47 -14.44
N ILE A 72 19.45 -42.96 -13.29
CA ILE A 72 20.14 -43.18 -12.01
C ILE A 72 19.63 -44.53 -11.48
N GLY A 73 20.40 -45.59 -11.72
CA GLY A 73 20.01 -46.96 -11.37
C GLY A 73 18.88 -47.48 -12.28
N THR A 74 17.74 -47.86 -11.70
CA THR A 74 16.57 -48.33 -12.46
C THR A 74 15.68 -47.17 -12.91
N ILE A 75 14.94 -47.35 -14.02
CA ILE A 75 13.96 -46.37 -14.51
C ILE A 75 12.98 -45.96 -13.40
N THR A 76 12.42 -46.92 -12.66
CA THR A 76 11.50 -46.66 -11.54
C THR A 76 12.13 -45.81 -10.44
N GLN A 77 13.41 -46.03 -10.13
CA GLN A 77 14.14 -45.24 -9.13
C GLN A 77 14.36 -43.81 -9.61
N THR A 78 14.75 -43.63 -10.88
CA THR A 78 14.94 -42.29 -11.46
C THR A 78 13.65 -41.48 -11.45
N PHE A 79 12.53 -42.08 -11.86
CA PHE A 79 11.22 -41.45 -11.82
C PHE A 79 10.79 -41.08 -10.39
N LEU A 80 11.05 -41.96 -9.42
CA LEU A 80 10.75 -41.71 -8.02
C LEU A 80 11.58 -40.53 -7.47
N TRP A 81 12.88 -40.45 -7.76
CA TRP A 81 13.72 -39.32 -7.36
C TRP A 81 13.29 -38.00 -7.98
N ILE A 82 12.88 -38.00 -9.25
CA ILE A 82 12.37 -36.80 -9.92
C ILE A 82 11.02 -36.37 -9.36
N ALA A 83 10.12 -37.32 -9.10
CA ALA A 83 8.85 -37.04 -8.44
C ALA A 83 9.06 -36.46 -7.04
N LEU A 84 9.98 -37.04 -6.25
CA LEU A 84 10.37 -36.49 -4.95
C LEU A 84 11.02 -35.11 -5.09
N GLY A 85 11.79 -34.86 -6.15
CA GLY A 85 12.34 -33.54 -6.47
C GLY A 85 11.25 -32.50 -6.71
N PHE A 86 10.24 -32.82 -7.52
CA PHE A 86 9.08 -31.96 -7.76
C PHE A 86 8.29 -31.67 -6.47
N VAL A 87 8.00 -32.71 -5.69
CA VAL A 87 7.28 -32.57 -4.40
C VAL A 87 8.11 -31.74 -3.43
N GLY A 88 9.41 -32.01 -3.32
CA GLY A 88 10.34 -31.27 -2.47
C GLY A 88 10.39 -29.79 -2.85
N LEU A 89 10.58 -29.47 -4.13
CA LEU A 89 10.56 -28.08 -4.62
C LEU A 89 9.22 -27.39 -4.39
N ALA A 90 8.09 -28.09 -4.57
CA ALA A 90 6.76 -27.54 -4.31
C ALA A 90 6.53 -27.23 -2.82
N VAL A 91 6.97 -28.13 -1.92
CA VAL A 91 6.90 -27.91 -0.46
C VAL A 91 7.81 -26.76 -0.05
N PHE A 92 9.03 -26.67 -0.60
CA PHE A 92 9.93 -25.55 -0.37
C PHE A 92 9.34 -24.23 -0.88
N GLU A 93 8.86 -24.19 -2.12
CA GLU A 93 8.19 -23.03 -2.72
C GLU A 93 7.04 -22.54 -1.84
N GLY A 94 6.13 -23.44 -1.46
CA GLY A 94 4.96 -23.15 -0.64
C GLY A 94 5.32 -22.71 0.78
N GLY A 95 6.26 -23.39 1.43
CA GLY A 95 6.71 -23.08 2.78
C GLY A 95 7.36 -21.70 2.88
N PHE A 96 8.25 -21.37 1.95
CA PHE A 96 8.90 -20.06 1.90
C PHE A 96 7.96 -18.94 1.45
N SER A 97 7.01 -19.23 0.54
CA SER A 97 5.95 -18.28 0.16
C SER A 97 5.06 -17.93 1.36
N PHE A 98 4.66 -18.94 2.14
CA PHE A 98 3.90 -18.76 3.37
C PHE A 98 4.69 -17.98 4.42
N LEU A 99 5.96 -18.33 4.65
CA LEU A 99 6.83 -17.63 5.58
C LEU A 99 7.00 -16.15 5.21
N SER A 100 7.21 -15.86 3.92
CA SER A 100 7.24 -14.49 3.41
C SER A 100 5.95 -13.74 3.74
N GLY A 101 4.78 -14.32 3.42
CA GLY A 101 3.48 -13.70 3.70
C GLY A 101 3.21 -13.48 5.19
N ARG A 102 3.64 -14.42 6.04
CA ARG A 102 3.51 -14.29 7.50
C ARG A 102 4.39 -13.18 8.07
N LEU A 103 5.67 -13.11 7.67
CA LEU A 103 6.61 -12.09 8.15
C LEU A 103 6.24 -10.69 7.64
N ALA A 104 5.73 -10.61 6.41
CA ALA A 104 5.12 -9.41 5.83
C ALA A 104 3.99 -8.86 6.70
N ALA A 105 3.00 -9.71 6.98
CA ALA A 105 1.84 -9.36 7.80
C ALA A 105 2.25 -8.99 9.22
N TYR A 106 3.16 -9.75 9.83
CA TYR A 106 3.70 -9.44 11.16
C TYR A 106 4.33 -8.05 11.23
N THR A 107 5.11 -7.68 10.21
CA THR A 107 5.72 -6.35 10.11
C THR A 107 4.67 -5.26 9.95
N ALA A 108 3.75 -5.42 8.99
CA ALA A 108 2.74 -4.42 8.69
C ALA A 108 1.79 -4.17 9.87
N GLU A 109 1.28 -5.24 10.49
CA GLU A 109 0.39 -5.15 11.66
C GLU A 109 1.13 -4.61 12.90
N GLY A 110 2.39 -5.00 13.10
CA GLY A 110 3.23 -4.49 14.18
C GLY A 110 3.46 -2.97 14.09
N ILE A 111 3.85 -2.48 12.90
CA ILE A 111 4.00 -1.04 12.66
C ILE A 111 2.68 -0.31 12.83
N THR A 112 1.59 -0.87 12.29
CA THR A 112 0.24 -0.30 12.37
C THR A 112 -0.23 -0.15 13.81
N ARG A 113 -0.04 -1.18 14.63
CA ARG A 113 -0.34 -1.13 16.06
C ARG A 113 0.43 0.00 16.75
N ARG A 114 1.75 0.04 16.59
CA ARG A 114 2.58 1.11 17.20
C ARG A 114 2.14 2.50 16.76
N LEU A 115 1.80 2.65 15.48
CA LEU A 115 1.37 3.92 14.92
C LEU A 115 0.01 4.35 15.48
N ARG A 116 -0.95 3.43 15.62
CA ARG A 116 -2.24 3.72 16.27
C ARG A 116 -2.06 4.09 17.74
N ASP A 117 -1.26 3.33 18.48
CA ASP A 117 -0.97 3.60 19.90
C ASP A 117 -0.33 4.99 20.05
N PHE A 118 0.66 5.31 19.19
CA PHE A 118 1.29 6.63 19.16
C PHE A 118 0.32 7.75 18.81
N LEU A 119 -0.45 7.61 17.73
CA LEU A 119 -1.36 8.66 17.27
C LEU A 119 -2.49 8.90 18.27
N PHE A 120 -3.05 7.84 18.85
CA PHE A 120 -4.09 7.95 19.86
C PHE A 120 -3.61 8.70 21.11
N ASP A 121 -2.42 8.37 21.59
CA ASP A 121 -1.76 9.03 22.71
C ASP A 121 -1.36 10.48 22.37
N HIS A 122 -0.85 10.71 21.16
CA HIS A 122 -0.39 12.01 20.71
C HIS A 122 -1.56 12.98 20.51
N ILE A 123 -2.64 12.54 19.85
CA ILE A 123 -3.82 13.36 19.59
C ILE A 123 -4.47 13.82 20.89
N GLN A 124 -4.56 12.97 21.92
CA GLN A 124 -5.13 13.36 23.22
C GLN A 124 -4.32 14.43 23.97
N ARG A 125 -3.04 14.59 23.64
CA ARG A 125 -2.16 15.58 24.26
C ARG A 125 -1.86 16.76 23.34
N LEU A 126 -2.55 16.90 22.22
CA LEU A 126 -2.41 18.10 21.38
C LEU A 126 -3.01 19.30 22.07
N ASN A 127 -2.53 20.49 21.71
CA ASN A 127 -3.07 21.72 22.29
C ASN A 127 -4.56 21.89 21.94
N PHE A 128 -5.30 22.56 22.83
CA PHE A 128 -6.72 22.82 22.62
C PHE A 128 -6.99 23.57 21.29
N SER A 129 -6.11 24.50 20.89
CA SER A 129 -6.27 25.24 19.62
C SER A 129 -6.27 24.34 18.38
N TYR A 130 -5.51 23.24 18.39
CA TYR A 130 -5.50 22.27 17.30
C TYR A 130 -6.83 21.51 17.23
N HIS A 131 -7.40 21.13 18.38
CA HIS A 131 -8.73 20.53 18.44
C HIS A 131 -9.85 21.51 18.04
N ALA A 132 -9.70 22.79 18.37
CA ALA A 132 -10.68 23.82 18.01
C ALA A 132 -10.70 24.09 16.49
N THR A 133 -9.56 23.95 15.80
CA THR A 133 -9.40 24.26 14.37
C THR A 133 -9.45 23.03 13.46
N THR A 134 -9.27 21.82 13.99
CA THR A 134 -9.25 20.58 13.21
C THR A 134 -10.58 19.83 13.37
N PRO A 135 -11.33 19.58 12.28
CA PRO A 135 -12.55 18.80 12.33
C PRO A 135 -12.31 17.38 12.88
N THR A 136 -13.15 16.93 13.81
CA THR A 136 -13.07 15.58 14.39
C THR A 136 -13.06 14.47 13.33
N GLY A 137 -13.81 14.65 12.23
CA GLY A 137 -13.83 13.70 11.11
C GLY A 137 -12.48 13.53 10.41
N ASP A 138 -11.69 14.59 10.27
CA ASP A 138 -10.35 14.52 9.66
C ASP A 138 -9.41 13.69 10.55
N LEU A 139 -9.47 13.88 11.87
CA LEU A 139 -8.67 13.10 12.82
C LEU A 139 -9.05 11.61 12.79
N ILE A 140 -10.35 11.30 12.68
CA ILE A 140 -10.82 9.92 12.56
C ILE A 140 -10.32 9.30 11.24
N GLU A 141 -10.43 10.00 10.11
CA GLU A 141 -9.93 9.50 8.81
C GLU A 141 -8.41 9.25 8.86
N ARG A 142 -7.65 10.15 9.48
CA ARG A 142 -6.20 9.99 9.64
C ARG A 142 -5.87 8.73 10.46
N VAL A 143 -6.51 8.51 11.61
CA VAL A 143 -6.20 7.34 12.46
C VAL A 143 -6.75 6.01 11.90
N THR A 144 -7.68 6.07 10.94
CA THR A 144 -8.31 4.89 10.34
C THR A 144 -7.79 4.62 8.92
N SER A 145 -8.25 5.39 7.94
CA SER A 145 -7.98 5.21 6.50
C SER A 145 -6.51 5.44 6.15
N ASP A 146 -5.87 6.49 6.67
CA ASP A 146 -4.45 6.75 6.36
C ASP A 146 -3.52 5.72 6.99
N VAL A 147 -3.83 5.30 8.22
CA VAL A 147 -3.12 4.21 8.88
C VAL A 147 -3.31 2.90 8.10
N ASP A 148 -4.51 2.59 7.60
CA ASP A 148 -4.74 1.40 6.77
C ASP A 148 -4.02 1.48 5.42
N ALA A 149 -3.97 2.66 4.78
CA ALA A 149 -3.20 2.86 3.55
C ALA A 149 -1.71 2.59 3.76
N LEU A 150 -1.15 3.02 4.90
CA LEU A 150 0.23 2.70 5.28
C LEU A 150 0.42 1.22 5.63
N ARG A 151 -0.55 0.59 6.28
CA ARG A 151 -0.54 -0.86 6.54
C ARG A 151 -0.45 -1.64 5.23
N ARG A 152 -1.31 -1.33 4.26
CA ARG A 152 -1.30 -1.93 2.92
C ARG A 152 0.01 -1.66 2.19
N PHE A 153 0.60 -0.48 2.37
CA PHE A 153 1.92 -0.18 1.81
C PHE A 153 2.95 -1.21 2.26
N PHE A 154 3.02 -1.50 3.57
CA PHE A 154 3.97 -2.48 4.10
C PHE A 154 3.60 -3.93 3.76
N SER A 155 2.32 -4.32 3.85
CA SER A 155 1.92 -5.72 3.66
C SER A 155 1.90 -6.15 2.19
N GLU A 156 1.52 -5.25 1.29
CA GLU A 156 1.24 -5.58 -0.11
C GLU A 156 2.19 -4.87 -1.07
N GLN A 157 2.26 -3.53 -1.04
CA GLN A 157 2.94 -2.79 -2.11
C GLN A 157 4.47 -2.90 -2.01
N GLY A 158 5.06 -2.72 -0.84
CA GLY A 158 6.51 -2.79 -0.66
C GLY A 158 7.06 -4.18 -0.99
N ILE A 159 6.43 -5.23 -0.47
CA ILE A 159 6.81 -6.62 -0.77
C ILE A 159 6.46 -7.00 -2.20
N GLY A 160 5.32 -6.52 -2.72
CA GLY A 160 4.92 -6.72 -4.11
C GLY A 160 5.93 -6.15 -5.11
N MET A 161 6.49 -4.97 -4.85
CA MET A 161 7.58 -4.40 -5.66
C MET A 161 8.82 -5.30 -5.63
N GLY A 162 9.24 -5.72 -4.43
CA GLY A 162 10.35 -6.67 -4.27
C GLY A 162 10.11 -7.98 -5.01
N ARG A 163 8.88 -8.52 -4.93
CA ARG A 163 8.45 -9.73 -5.64
C ARG A 163 8.62 -9.60 -7.15
N ILE A 164 8.12 -8.52 -7.72
CA ILE A 164 8.17 -8.29 -9.17
C ILE A 164 9.62 -8.21 -9.65
N VAL A 165 10.47 -7.46 -8.93
CA VAL A 165 11.89 -7.33 -9.26
C VAL A 165 12.61 -8.67 -9.13
N LEU A 166 12.39 -9.41 -8.04
CA LEU A 166 13.01 -10.71 -7.82
C LEU A 166 12.59 -11.74 -8.88
N LEU A 167 11.28 -11.87 -9.14
CA LEU A 167 10.77 -12.77 -10.17
C LEU A 167 11.32 -12.39 -11.56
N PHE A 168 11.36 -11.11 -11.87
CA PHE A 168 11.94 -10.63 -13.13
C PHE A 168 13.42 -11.03 -13.24
N VAL A 169 14.26 -10.65 -12.26
CA VAL A 169 15.70 -10.90 -12.31
C VAL A 169 16.01 -12.39 -12.33
N ILE A 170 15.39 -13.18 -11.45
CA ILE A 170 15.64 -14.64 -11.36
C ILE A 170 15.24 -15.34 -12.66
N ASN A 171 14.03 -15.09 -13.17
CA ASN A 171 13.57 -15.77 -14.39
C ASN A 171 14.28 -15.24 -15.64
N PHE A 172 14.65 -13.95 -15.67
CA PHE A 172 15.41 -13.38 -16.79
C PHE A 172 16.80 -14.01 -16.89
N ILE A 173 17.52 -14.11 -15.77
CA ILE A 173 18.82 -14.79 -15.71
C ILE A 173 18.66 -16.27 -16.09
N ALA A 174 17.62 -16.95 -15.59
CA ALA A 174 17.37 -18.34 -15.94
C ALA A 174 17.14 -18.53 -17.45
N ILE A 175 16.35 -17.67 -18.09
CA ILE A 175 16.11 -17.74 -19.55
C ILE A 175 17.38 -17.38 -20.33
N LEU A 176 18.16 -16.37 -19.90
CA LEU A 176 19.43 -16.04 -20.54
C LEU A 176 20.42 -17.23 -20.52
N ASN A 177 20.44 -17.97 -19.41
CA ASN A 177 21.24 -19.20 -19.28
C ASN A 177 20.72 -20.35 -20.16
N LEU A 178 19.43 -20.36 -20.51
CA LEU A 178 18.93 -21.27 -21.54
C LEU A 178 19.42 -20.80 -22.92
N ASN A 179 19.03 -19.59 -23.32
CA ASN A 179 19.44 -19.03 -24.58
C ASN A 179 19.32 -17.49 -24.56
N VAL A 180 20.40 -16.80 -24.93
CA VAL A 180 20.47 -15.33 -24.91
C VAL A 180 19.41 -14.69 -25.81
N ARG A 181 19.14 -15.25 -27.00
CA ARG A 181 18.15 -14.71 -27.95
C ARG A 181 16.74 -14.76 -27.36
N LEU A 182 16.38 -15.88 -26.72
CA LEU A 182 15.08 -16.03 -26.04
C LEU A 182 14.92 -15.06 -24.87
N GLY A 183 15.98 -14.84 -24.10
CA GLY A 183 15.96 -13.89 -22.98
C GLY A 183 15.70 -12.46 -23.45
N LEU A 184 16.47 -11.99 -24.43
CA LEU A 184 16.30 -10.64 -24.99
C LEU A 184 14.91 -10.45 -25.60
N LEU A 185 14.45 -11.45 -26.37
CA LEU A 185 13.12 -11.41 -26.98
C LEU A 185 12.01 -11.28 -25.93
N SER A 186 12.12 -12.03 -24.83
CA SER A 186 11.11 -12.07 -23.77
C SER A 186 10.90 -10.72 -23.08
N VAL A 187 11.95 -9.89 -23.02
CA VAL A 187 11.92 -8.60 -22.31
C VAL A 187 11.40 -7.45 -23.16
N VAL A 188 11.32 -7.59 -24.49
CA VAL A 188 10.88 -6.51 -25.39
C VAL A 188 9.49 -5.95 -25.04
N VAL A 189 8.55 -6.80 -24.61
CA VAL A 189 7.20 -6.37 -24.24
C VAL A 189 7.15 -5.55 -22.94
N ILE A 190 8.18 -5.67 -22.10
CA ILE A 190 8.15 -5.20 -20.72
C ILE A 190 8.14 -3.67 -20.63
N PRO A 191 9.07 -2.93 -21.28
CA PRO A 191 9.02 -1.47 -21.27
C PRO A 191 7.70 -0.93 -21.81
N PHE A 192 7.18 -1.54 -22.89
CA PHE A 192 5.90 -1.15 -23.48
C PHE A 192 4.75 -1.31 -22.47
N MET A 193 4.62 -2.47 -21.84
CA MET A 193 3.58 -2.72 -20.85
C MET A 193 3.71 -1.87 -19.59
N LEU A 194 4.93 -1.56 -19.16
CA LEU A 194 5.17 -0.65 -18.04
C LEU A 194 4.65 0.76 -18.35
N LEU A 195 4.99 1.31 -19.52
CA LEU A 195 4.54 2.64 -19.93
C LEU A 195 3.01 2.70 -20.04
N VAL A 196 2.39 1.69 -20.66
CA VAL A 196 0.93 1.59 -20.79
C VAL A 196 0.27 1.48 -19.42
N SER A 197 0.78 0.63 -18.53
CA SER A 197 0.23 0.44 -17.18
C SER A 197 0.33 1.71 -16.33
N LEU A 198 1.47 2.41 -16.36
CA LEU A 198 1.67 3.68 -15.64
C LEU A 198 0.73 4.77 -16.14
N TRP A 199 0.65 4.95 -17.46
CA TRP A 199 -0.25 5.93 -18.07
C TRP A 199 -1.72 5.61 -17.74
N PHE A 200 -2.09 4.33 -17.84
CA PHE A 200 -3.44 3.84 -17.61
C PHE A 200 -3.88 4.05 -16.16
N PHE A 201 -3.12 3.56 -15.18
CA PHE A 201 -3.52 3.67 -13.77
C PHE A 201 -3.54 5.13 -13.31
N LYS A 202 -2.64 5.99 -13.82
CA LYS A 202 -2.70 7.44 -13.58
C LYS A 202 -4.01 8.06 -14.09
N LYS A 203 -4.45 7.68 -15.30
CA LYS A 203 -5.73 8.16 -15.87
C LYS A 203 -6.94 7.61 -15.12
N VAL A 204 -6.93 6.34 -14.74
CA VAL A 204 -8.01 5.71 -13.96
C VAL A 204 -8.17 6.40 -12.62
N THR A 205 -7.08 6.65 -11.88
CA THR A 205 -7.13 7.38 -10.61
C THR A 205 -7.78 8.74 -10.79
N LYS A 206 -7.41 9.49 -11.83
CA LYS A 206 -8.01 10.81 -12.07
C LYS A 206 -9.51 10.74 -12.40
N ARG A 207 -9.95 9.71 -13.14
CA ARG A 207 -11.36 9.48 -13.43
C ARG A 207 -12.14 9.05 -12.19
N TYR A 208 -11.52 8.25 -11.33
CA TYR A 208 -12.07 7.85 -10.04
C TYR A 208 -12.27 9.07 -9.13
N GLU A 209 -11.27 9.96 -9.01
CA GLU A 209 -11.41 11.23 -8.27
C GLU A 209 -12.60 12.05 -8.77
N ASN A 210 -12.76 12.20 -10.09
CA ASN A 210 -13.87 12.95 -10.66
C ASN A 210 -15.25 12.29 -10.42
N TYR A 211 -15.28 10.96 -10.33
CA TYR A 211 -16.48 10.18 -9.96
C TYR A 211 -16.84 10.39 -8.49
N GLN A 212 -15.87 10.30 -7.58
CA GLN A 212 -16.05 10.57 -6.15
C GLN A 212 -16.46 12.03 -5.88
N ALA A 213 -15.89 12.99 -6.61
CA ALA A 213 -16.30 14.40 -6.50
C ALA A 213 -17.77 14.60 -6.89
N GLN A 214 -18.28 13.86 -7.88
CA GLN A 214 -19.70 13.93 -8.24
C GLN A 214 -20.59 13.24 -7.20
N GLU A 215 -20.09 12.20 -6.54
CA GLU A 215 -20.79 11.56 -5.42
C GLU A 215 -20.99 12.53 -4.25
N ALA A 216 -19.97 13.33 -3.93
CA ALA A 216 -20.10 14.36 -2.90
C ALA A 216 -21.21 15.37 -3.24
N VAL A 217 -21.26 15.87 -4.48
CA VAL A 217 -22.32 16.78 -4.93
C VAL A 217 -23.71 16.14 -4.79
N LEU A 218 -23.86 14.88 -5.21
CA LEU A 218 -25.13 14.16 -5.12
C LEU A 218 -25.59 13.98 -3.67
N SER A 219 -24.66 13.60 -2.78
CA SER A 219 -24.93 13.45 -1.35
C SER A 219 -25.29 14.78 -0.69
N THR A 220 -24.63 15.89 -1.07
CA THR A 220 -24.99 17.22 -0.58
C THR A 220 -26.39 17.62 -1.02
N THR A 221 -26.73 17.49 -2.31
CA THR A 221 -28.08 17.79 -2.83
C THR A 221 -29.15 16.94 -2.12
N LEU A 222 -28.86 15.66 -1.83
CA LEU A 222 -29.76 14.80 -1.07
C LEU A 222 -29.93 15.27 0.38
N GLN A 223 -28.83 15.58 1.06
CA GLN A 223 -28.84 16.04 2.45
C GLN A 223 -29.60 17.36 2.61
N GLU A 224 -29.38 18.32 1.71
CA GLU A 224 -30.09 19.60 1.67
C GLU A 224 -31.61 19.38 1.49
N ASN A 225 -32.00 18.50 0.56
CA ASN A 225 -33.40 18.20 0.30
C ASN A 225 -34.11 17.48 1.45
N LEU A 226 -33.42 16.55 2.13
CA LEU A 226 -33.99 15.84 3.29
C LEU A 226 -34.12 16.77 4.50
N THR A 227 -33.11 17.60 4.76
CA THR A 227 -33.12 18.56 5.88
C THR A 227 -34.14 19.67 5.62
N GLY A 228 -34.20 20.16 4.38
CA GLY A 228 -35.07 21.23 3.91
C GLY A 228 -36.45 20.78 3.41
N VAL A 229 -36.86 19.53 3.65
CA VAL A 229 -38.07 18.94 3.04
C VAL A 229 -39.34 19.77 3.28
N ARG A 230 -39.44 20.44 4.43
CA ARG A 230 -40.57 21.33 4.75
C ARG A 230 -40.58 22.57 3.85
N VAL A 231 -39.43 23.16 3.56
CA VAL A 231 -39.28 24.31 2.65
C VAL A 231 -39.61 23.89 1.22
N VAL A 232 -39.07 22.76 0.76
CA VAL A 232 -39.36 22.23 -0.58
C VAL A 232 -40.87 22.00 -0.78
N LYS A 233 -41.55 21.40 0.23
CA LYS A 233 -43.01 21.20 0.20
C LYS A 233 -43.79 22.51 0.28
N ALA A 234 -43.38 23.45 1.13
CA ALA A 234 -44.05 24.74 1.31
C ALA A 234 -44.07 25.58 0.01
N PHE A 235 -43.01 25.50 -0.79
CA PHE A 235 -42.90 26.20 -2.07
C PHE A 235 -43.31 25.35 -3.29
N GLY A 236 -43.79 24.12 -3.09
CA GLY A 236 -44.19 23.24 -4.21
C GLY A 236 -43.06 22.88 -5.19
N ARG A 237 -41.80 22.83 -4.72
CA ARG A 237 -40.59 22.69 -5.55
C ARG A 237 -40.11 21.25 -5.74
N GLN A 238 -40.93 20.24 -5.43
CA GLN A 238 -40.52 18.83 -5.46
C GLN A 238 -39.98 18.39 -6.84
N GLU A 239 -40.67 18.73 -7.93
CA GLU A 239 -40.23 18.33 -9.27
C GLU A 239 -38.96 19.06 -9.71
N TYR A 240 -38.78 20.31 -9.28
CA TYR A 240 -37.54 21.05 -9.52
C TYR A 240 -36.35 20.35 -8.84
N GLU A 241 -36.47 20.02 -7.54
CA GLU A 241 -35.41 19.35 -6.80
C GLU A 241 -35.12 17.93 -7.30
N LYS A 242 -36.16 17.17 -7.70
CA LYS A 242 -35.97 15.88 -8.37
C LYS A 242 -35.21 16.04 -9.68
N SER A 243 -35.55 17.03 -10.51
CA SER A 243 -34.87 17.27 -11.79
C SER A 243 -33.40 17.67 -11.61
N LYS A 244 -33.10 18.48 -10.59
CA LYS A 244 -31.74 18.86 -10.20
C LYS A 244 -30.94 17.63 -9.77
N PHE A 245 -31.50 16.80 -8.89
CA PHE A 245 -30.88 15.55 -8.47
C PHE A 245 -30.65 14.60 -9.65
N GLU A 246 -31.64 14.45 -10.54
CA GLU A 246 -31.53 13.54 -11.69
C GLU A 246 -30.43 13.97 -12.67
N LYS A 247 -30.25 15.28 -12.87
CA LYS A 247 -29.14 15.81 -13.68
C LYS A 247 -27.78 15.46 -13.08
N ASP A 248 -27.62 15.62 -11.76
CA ASP A 248 -26.37 15.27 -11.07
C ASP A 248 -26.13 13.76 -11.03
N ASN A 249 -27.20 12.98 -10.85
CA ASN A 249 -27.19 11.52 -10.90
C ASN A 249 -26.78 11.01 -12.28
N TRP A 250 -27.32 11.60 -13.36
CA TRP A 250 -26.94 11.26 -14.73
C TRP A 250 -25.47 11.57 -15.04
N ASN A 251 -24.97 12.72 -14.55
CA ASN A 251 -23.55 13.04 -14.65
C ASN A 251 -22.67 12.04 -13.90
N LYS A 252 -23.08 11.58 -12.71
CA LYS A 252 -22.39 10.52 -11.96
C LYS A 252 -22.39 9.21 -12.74
N TYR A 253 -23.53 8.83 -13.33
CA TYR A 253 -23.67 7.65 -14.18
C TYR A 253 -22.70 7.69 -15.37
N LEU A 254 -22.63 8.81 -16.11
CA LEU A 254 -21.72 8.95 -17.25
C LEU A 254 -20.25 8.84 -16.85
N LYS A 255 -19.85 9.49 -15.74
CA LYS A 255 -18.49 9.39 -15.19
C LYS A 255 -18.17 7.95 -14.76
N GLY A 256 -19.11 7.29 -14.08
CA GLY A 256 -18.98 5.91 -13.63
C GLY A 256 -18.88 4.91 -14.79
N LYS A 257 -19.71 5.07 -15.83
CA LYS A 257 -19.66 4.27 -17.05
C LYS A 257 -18.31 4.37 -17.74
N LEU A 258 -17.78 5.58 -17.90
CA LEU A 258 -16.46 5.79 -18.52
C LEU A 258 -15.34 5.18 -17.67
N LEU A 259 -15.38 5.39 -16.35
CA LEU A 259 -14.42 4.79 -15.41
C LEU A 259 -14.44 3.26 -15.51
N LEU A 260 -15.63 2.65 -15.49
CA LEU A 260 -15.81 1.20 -15.56
C LEU A 260 -15.31 0.65 -16.89
N LEU A 261 -15.67 1.28 -18.02
CA LEU A 261 -15.19 0.89 -19.35
C LEU A 261 -13.66 0.97 -19.45
N MET A 262 -13.06 2.04 -18.94
CA MET A 262 -11.59 2.14 -18.90
C MET A 262 -11.00 1.01 -18.06
N HIS A 263 -11.53 0.79 -16.84
CA HIS A 263 -11.02 -0.24 -15.93
C HIS A 263 -11.16 -1.66 -16.49
N SER A 264 -12.30 -1.97 -17.11
CA SER A 264 -12.59 -3.30 -17.65
C SER A 264 -11.77 -3.62 -18.89
N LEU A 265 -11.44 -2.64 -19.74
CA LEU A 265 -10.68 -2.85 -20.97
C LEU A 265 -9.19 -3.10 -20.74
N PHE A 266 -8.61 -2.62 -19.63
CA PHE A 266 -7.18 -2.82 -19.38
C PHE A 266 -6.78 -4.28 -19.25
N TRP A 267 -7.59 -5.09 -18.57
CA TRP A 267 -7.26 -6.50 -18.36
C TRP A 267 -7.24 -7.25 -19.71
N PRO A 268 -8.32 -7.27 -20.52
CA PRO A 268 -8.33 -7.94 -21.81
C PRO A 268 -7.26 -7.43 -22.79
N LEU A 269 -7.07 -6.10 -22.89
CA LEU A 269 -6.05 -5.54 -23.78
C LEU A 269 -4.64 -5.95 -23.38
N SER A 270 -4.36 -5.98 -22.06
CA SER A 270 -3.09 -6.50 -21.55
C SER A 270 -2.94 -7.98 -21.89
N ASP A 271 -3.99 -8.79 -21.77
CA ASP A 271 -3.94 -10.22 -22.11
C ASP A 271 -3.67 -10.45 -23.59
N ILE A 272 -4.22 -9.61 -24.48
CA ILE A 272 -3.92 -9.68 -25.92
C ILE A 272 -2.45 -9.35 -26.18
N VAL A 273 -1.93 -8.25 -25.64
CA VAL A 273 -0.53 -7.85 -25.85
C VAL A 273 0.45 -8.90 -25.29
N LEU A 274 0.22 -9.35 -24.06
CA LEU A 274 1.07 -10.35 -23.42
C LEU A 274 0.92 -11.73 -24.07
N GLY A 275 -0.29 -12.09 -24.49
CA GLY A 275 -0.58 -13.33 -25.22
C GLY A 275 0.10 -13.36 -26.58
N LEU A 276 0.10 -12.25 -27.33
CA LEU A 276 0.83 -12.12 -28.59
C LEU A 276 2.34 -12.25 -28.38
N GLN A 277 2.90 -11.62 -27.33
CA GLN A 277 4.30 -11.79 -26.98
C GLN A 277 4.64 -13.25 -26.64
N MET A 278 3.81 -13.91 -25.82
CA MET A 278 4.01 -15.31 -25.46
C MET A 278 3.91 -16.21 -26.68
N LEU A 279 2.92 -16.00 -27.55
CA LEU A 279 2.76 -16.73 -28.81
C LEU A 279 4.00 -16.58 -29.69
N PHE A 280 4.48 -15.36 -29.90
CA PHE A 280 5.69 -15.11 -30.67
C PHE A 280 6.90 -15.82 -30.05
N GLY A 281 7.06 -15.70 -28.73
CA GLY A 281 8.12 -16.38 -27.98
C GLY A 281 8.06 -17.90 -28.12
N PHE A 282 6.87 -18.50 -28.01
CA PHE A 282 6.67 -19.95 -28.13
C PHE A 282 6.96 -20.44 -29.54
N VAL A 283 6.44 -19.75 -30.57
CA VAL A 283 6.71 -20.11 -31.96
C VAL A 283 8.20 -20.02 -32.26
N TYR A 284 8.85 -18.93 -31.86
CA TYR A 284 10.28 -18.75 -32.08
C TYR A 284 11.12 -19.82 -31.35
N ALA A 285 10.82 -20.09 -30.07
CA ALA A 285 11.50 -21.15 -29.32
C ALA A 285 11.23 -22.55 -29.90
N ALA A 286 10.02 -22.82 -30.38
CA ALA A 286 9.68 -24.07 -31.04
C ALA A 286 10.45 -24.25 -32.35
N THR A 287 10.57 -23.21 -33.18
CA THR A 287 11.41 -23.24 -34.39
C THR A 287 12.87 -23.51 -34.05
N MET A 288 13.42 -22.87 -33.01
CA MET A 288 14.78 -23.16 -32.54
C MET A 288 14.94 -24.61 -32.09
N ALA A 289 13.93 -25.19 -31.42
CA ALA A 289 13.96 -26.59 -30.99
C ALA A 289 13.90 -27.56 -32.19
N ILE A 290 13.05 -27.27 -33.18
CA ILE A 290 12.94 -28.05 -34.42
C ILE A 290 14.25 -28.01 -35.23
N ASN A 291 14.91 -26.84 -35.27
CA ASN A 291 16.20 -26.66 -35.94
C ASN A 291 17.39 -27.26 -35.16
N GLY A 292 17.16 -27.77 -33.94
CA GLY A 292 18.22 -28.30 -33.07
C GLY A 292 19.11 -27.25 -32.41
N GLU A 293 18.73 -25.96 -32.44
CA GLU A 293 19.46 -24.88 -31.75
C GLU A 293 19.29 -24.93 -30.23
N ILE A 294 18.16 -25.47 -29.76
CA ILE A 294 17.88 -25.73 -28.34
C ILE A 294 17.27 -27.13 -28.18
N THR A 295 17.34 -27.69 -26.97
CA THR A 295 16.71 -28.98 -26.67
C THR A 295 15.21 -28.85 -26.41
N VAL A 296 14.48 -29.97 -26.45
CA VAL A 296 13.05 -30.02 -26.13
C VAL A 296 12.80 -29.63 -24.67
N GLY A 297 13.67 -30.04 -23.74
CA GLY A 297 13.60 -29.63 -22.35
C GLY A 297 13.83 -28.13 -22.17
N MET A 298 14.75 -27.52 -22.92
CA MET A 298 14.95 -26.06 -22.92
C MET A 298 13.69 -25.31 -23.37
N TYR A 299 13.01 -25.80 -24.40
CA TYR A 299 11.73 -25.25 -24.84
C TYR A 299 10.67 -25.32 -23.74
N ILE A 300 10.49 -26.47 -23.09
CA ILE A 300 9.50 -26.65 -22.02
C ILE A 300 9.80 -25.76 -20.82
N ALA A 301 11.07 -25.65 -20.40
CA ALA A 301 11.46 -24.74 -19.34
C ALA A 301 11.19 -23.28 -19.72
N TYR A 302 11.51 -22.88 -20.95
CA TYR A 302 11.25 -21.52 -21.43
C TYR A 302 9.75 -21.16 -21.39
N VAL A 303 8.88 -22.06 -21.85
CA VAL A 303 7.41 -21.85 -21.84
C VAL A 303 6.90 -21.55 -20.42
N GLY A 304 7.44 -22.22 -19.42
CA GLY A 304 7.11 -21.96 -18.02
C GLY A 304 7.69 -20.65 -17.48
N LEU A 305 9.00 -20.46 -17.66
CA LEU A 305 9.74 -19.32 -17.10
C LEU A 305 9.27 -17.98 -17.67
N VAL A 306 8.92 -17.92 -18.96
CA VAL A 306 8.51 -16.67 -19.60
C VAL A 306 7.18 -16.14 -19.04
N VAL A 307 6.27 -17.03 -18.62
CA VAL A 307 5.03 -16.63 -17.95
C VAL A 307 5.35 -15.93 -16.62
N TRP A 308 6.25 -16.50 -15.82
CA TRP A 308 6.67 -15.92 -14.54
C TRP A 308 7.49 -14.64 -14.68
N LEU A 309 8.13 -14.43 -15.82
CA LEU A 309 8.82 -13.19 -16.16
C LEU A 309 7.83 -12.08 -16.53
N ILE A 310 6.85 -12.38 -17.39
CA ILE A 310 5.97 -11.37 -18.02
C ILE A 310 4.81 -10.96 -17.11
N TRP A 311 4.14 -11.93 -16.47
CA TRP A 311 2.87 -11.69 -15.76
C TRP A 311 2.95 -10.67 -14.60
N PRO A 312 4.00 -10.68 -13.76
CA PRO A 312 4.11 -9.75 -12.63
C PRO A 312 4.12 -8.27 -13.03
N ILE A 313 4.60 -7.96 -14.24
CA ILE A 313 4.76 -6.59 -14.75
C ILE A 313 3.42 -5.91 -14.98
N ARG A 314 2.38 -6.67 -15.31
CA ARG A 314 1.00 -6.16 -15.49
C ARG A 314 0.50 -5.43 -14.25
N ASN A 315 0.87 -5.92 -13.06
CA ASN A 315 0.47 -5.37 -11.77
C ASN A 315 1.35 -4.20 -11.30
N LEU A 316 2.51 -3.96 -11.95
CA LEU A 316 3.48 -2.99 -11.43
C LEU A 316 2.92 -1.57 -11.43
N GLY A 317 2.19 -1.15 -12.47
CA GLY A 317 1.56 0.17 -12.51
C GLY A 317 0.52 0.39 -11.41
N ARG A 318 -0.29 -0.63 -11.09
CA ARG A 318 -1.23 -0.59 -9.96
C ARG A 318 -0.48 -0.41 -8.64
N ILE A 319 0.56 -1.22 -8.41
CA ILE A 319 1.36 -1.19 -7.20
C ILE A 319 2.04 0.18 -7.02
N ILE A 320 2.54 0.80 -8.10
CA ILE A 320 3.15 2.14 -8.06
C ILE A 320 2.12 3.20 -7.63
N VAL A 321 0.91 3.16 -8.20
CA VAL A 321 -0.15 4.10 -7.82
C VAL A 321 -0.58 3.89 -6.36
N SER A 322 -0.82 2.65 -5.93
CA SER A 322 -1.17 2.34 -4.54
C SER A 322 -0.06 2.72 -3.56
N ALA A 323 1.21 2.51 -3.93
CA ALA A 323 2.35 2.92 -3.14
C ALA A 323 2.41 4.45 -2.98
N SER A 324 2.11 5.20 -4.04
CA SER A 324 1.98 6.65 -3.98
C SER A 324 0.89 7.08 -3.00
N THR A 325 -0.26 6.39 -2.96
CA THR A 325 -1.31 6.66 -1.97
C THR A 325 -0.80 6.47 -0.54
N GLY A 326 -0.11 5.35 -0.26
CA GLY A 326 0.52 5.12 1.05
C GLY A 326 1.53 6.21 1.42
N MET A 327 2.29 6.74 0.47
CA MET A 327 3.21 7.87 0.70
C MET A 327 2.49 9.18 1.00
N VAL A 328 1.31 9.43 0.41
CA VAL A 328 0.48 10.61 0.73
C VAL A 328 -0.07 10.48 2.15
N SER A 329 -0.62 9.31 2.50
CA SER A 329 -1.09 9.01 3.85
C SER A 329 0.02 9.16 4.89
N TYR A 330 1.22 8.66 4.60
CA TYR A 330 2.40 8.92 5.44
C TYR A 330 2.61 10.41 5.71
N GLY A 331 2.53 11.26 4.68
CA GLY A 331 2.65 12.71 4.83
C GLY A 331 1.61 13.28 5.80
N ARG A 332 0.34 12.93 5.60
CA ARG A 332 -0.78 13.36 6.47
C ARG A 332 -0.62 12.91 7.92
N LEU A 333 -0.10 11.71 8.17
CA LEU A 333 0.15 11.24 9.53
C LEU A 333 1.33 11.95 10.20
N MET A 334 2.38 12.23 9.43
CA MET A 334 3.53 12.97 9.95
C MET A 334 3.20 14.44 10.23
N GLU A 335 2.23 15.04 9.53
CA GLU A 335 1.70 16.36 9.88
C GLU A 335 1.09 16.40 11.27
N ILE A 336 0.33 15.36 11.68
CA ILE A 336 -0.18 15.24 13.06
C ILE A 336 0.98 15.04 14.01
N ALA A 337 1.87 14.08 13.72
CA ALA A 337 2.97 13.75 14.61
C ALA A 337 3.91 14.93 14.88
N LYS A 338 4.01 15.88 13.93
CA LYS A 338 4.81 17.10 14.03
C LYS A 338 4.20 18.14 14.98
N GLN A 339 2.89 18.07 15.25
CA GLN A 339 2.24 19.04 16.12
C GLN A 339 2.81 18.98 17.54
N ALA A 340 2.91 20.15 18.18
CA ALA A 340 3.37 20.23 19.55
C ALA A 340 2.27 19.69 20.49
N ARG A 341 2.69 18.90 21.48
CA ARG A 341 1.83 18.51 22.59
C ARG A 341 1.68 19.69 23.56
N GLU A 342 0.57 19.72 24.28
CA GLU A 342 0.34 20.70 25.35
C GLU A 342 1.42 20.54 26.43
N PRO A 343 2.07 21.64 26.85
CA PRO A 343 3.17 21.58 27.80
C PRO A 343 2.65 21.36 29.22
N LEU A 344 2.40 20.10 29.58
CA LEU A 344 1.88 19.72 30.91
C LEU A 344 2.82 20.06 32.07
N PHE A 345 4.12 20.26 31.80
CA PHE A 345 5.16 20.44 32.82
C PHE A 345 5.98 21.72 32.70
N ASP A 346 5.65 22.63 31.77
CA ASP A 346 6.37 23.91 31.63
C ASP A 346 6.03 24.92 32.74
N GLY A 347 5.14 24.55 33.67
CA GLY A 347 4.82 25.35 34.85
C GLY A 347 6.06 25.57 35.72
N LYS A 348 6.40 26.85 35.99
CA LYS A 348 7.53 27.24 36.85
C LYS A 348 7.40 26.75 38.30
N VAL A 349 6.18 26.45 38.75
CA VAL A 349 5.89 26.03 40.12
C VAL A 349 4.99 24.81 40.07
N GLN A 350 5.45 23.71 40.65
CA GLN A 350 4.61 22.55 40.90
C GLN A 350 4.09 22.61 42.34
N PRO A 351 2.78 22.43 42.57
CA PRO A 351 2.22 22.53 43.91
C PRO A 351 2.73 21.38 44.79
N GLY A 352 3.33 21.72 45.94
CA GLY A 352 3.83 20.76 46.92
C GLY A 352 2.76 20.18 47.86
N GLY A 353 1.49 20.44 47.60
CA GLY A 353 0.36 20.05 48.45
C GLY A 353 -0.99 20.46 47.85
N PRO A 354 -2.11 20.20 48.55
CA PRO A 354 -3.44 20.55 48.06
C PRO A 354 -3.58 22.07 47.86
N VAL A 355 -4.13 22.45 46.71
CA VAL A 355 -4.42 23.85 46.37
C VAL A 355 -5.53 24.39 47.27
N LYS A 356 -5.33 25.59 47.83
CA LYS A 356 -6.30 26.27 48.71
C LYS A 356 -7.52 26.82 47.97
N GLY A 357 -7.47 26.90 46.64
CA GLY A 357 -8.59 27.37 45.80
C GLY A 357 -8.70 28.88 45.65
N GLU A 358 -7.70 29.67 46.06
CA GLU A 358 -7.61 31.09 45.71
C GLU A 358 -7.14 31.24 44.25
N LEU A 359 -7.83 32.06 43.46
CA LEU A 359 -7.55 32.27 42.05
C LEU A 359 -7.43 33.77 41.75
N THR A 360 -6.27 34.19 41.23
CA THR A 360 -5.99 35.60 40.91
C THR A 360 -5.63 35.73 39.44
N PHE A 361 -6.30 36.64 38.75
CA PHE A 361 -5.92 37.13 37.43
C PHE A 361 -5.29 38.51 37.62
N GLU A 362 -4.09 38.73 37.07
CA GLU A 362 -3.36 40.00 37.13
C GLU A 362 -3.07 40.50 35.71
N ASN A 363 -3.79 41.54 35.29
CA ASN A 363 -3.65 42.21 34.00
C ASN A 363 -3.65 41.23 32.81
N VAL A 364 -4.55 40.26 32.87
CA VAL A 364 -4.60 39.18 31.87
C VAL A 364 -5.32 39.68 30.62
N SER A 365 -4.60 39.65 29.51
CA SER A 365 -5.13 39.84 28.17
C SER A 365 -5.02 38.55 27.37
N PHE A 366 -6.06 38.22 26.58
CA PHE A 366 -6.10 36.99 25.80
C PHE A 366 -6.66 37.25 24.40
N ILE A 367 -6.02 36.63 23.41
CA ILE A 367 -6.43 36.60 22.02
C ILE A 367 -6.30 35.17 21.50
N TYR A 368 -7.29 34.71 20.74
CA TYR A 368 -7.17 33.44 20.02
C TYR A 368 -6.15 33.60 18.89
N SER A 369 -5.46 32.52 18.54
CA SER A 369 -4.43 32.51 17.49
C SER A 369 -4.94 32.92 16.10
N ASP A 370 -6.26 32.85 15.86
CA ASP A 370 -6.96 33.25 14.64
C ASP A 370 -7.74 34.58 14.78
N GLY A 371 -7.69 35.22 15.96
CA GLY A 371 -8.42 36.45 16.23
C GLY A 371 -7.60 37.72 15.94
N GLU A 372 -8.25 38.77 15.44
CA GLU A 372 -7.63 40.09 15.23
C GLU A 372 -7.76 41.04 16.43
N LYS A 373 -8.62 40.69 17.41
CA LYS A 373 -8.90 41.53 18.59
C LYS A 373 -8.83 40.70 19.87
N ASN A 374 -8.26 41.29 20.91
CA ASN A 374 -8.26 40.70 22.25
C ASN A 374 -9.69 40.44 22.73
N VAL A 375 -9.95 39.21 23.14
CA VAL A 375 -11.21 38.76 23.75
C VAL A 375 -11.25 39.16 25.23
N LEU A 376 -10.11 39.05 25.91
CA LEU A 376 -9.92 39.60 27.26
C LEU A 376 -8.90 40.73 27.17
N LYS A 377 -9.19 41.86 27.83
CA LYS A 377 -8.31 43.02 27.91
C LYS A 377 -8.12 43.43 29.37
N ASP A 378 -6.89 43.37 29.84
CA ASP A 378 -6.43 43.85 31.14
C ASP A 378 -7.33 43.42 32.31
N VAL A 379 -7.73 42.15 32.30
CA VAL A 379 -8.64 41.59 33.30
C VAL A 379 -7.87 41.29 34.59
N SER A 380 -8.31 41.90 35.68
CA SER A 380 -7.73 41.72 37.02
C SER A 380 -8.82 41.47 38.06
N PHE A 381 -8.78 40.33 38.74
CA PHE A 381 -9.67 40.00 39.85
C PHE A 381 -9.08 38.88 40.72
N THR A 382 -9.59 38.76 41.94
CA THR A 382 -9.25 37.67 42.87
C THR A 382 -10.53 37.00 43.37
N VAL A 383 -10.57 35.67 43.30
CA VAL A 383 -11.62 34.82 43.84
C VAL A 383 -11.09 34.14 45.10
N LYS A 384 -11.77 34.33 46.23
CA LYS A 384 -11.39 33.72 47.50
C LYS A 384 -11.81 32.24 47.55
N PRO A 385 -11.14 31.41 48.37
CA PRO A 385 -11.57 30.03 48.59
C PRO A 385 -13.04 29.91 49.01
N GLY A 386 -13.83 29.14 48.26
CA GLY A 386 -15.23 28.84 48.57
C GLY A 386 -16.24 29.97 48.28
N GLN A 387 -15.83 31.03 47.59
CA GLN A 387 -16.67 32.15 47.19
C GLN A 387 -17.58 31.81 46.00
#